data_AF-A0A2H6FAY5-F1
#
_entry.id   AF-A0A2H6FAY5-F1
#
_cell.length_a   1.000
_cell.length_b   1.000
_cell.length_c   1.000
_cell.angle_alpha   90.00
_cell.angle_beta   90.00
_cell.angle_gamma   90.00
#
_symmetry.space_group_name_H-M   'P 1'
#
loop_
_entity.id
_entity.type
_entity.pdbx_description
1 polymer ?
#
loop_
_entity_poly.entity_id
_entity_poly.type
_entity_poly.pdbx_seq_one_letter_code
_entity_poly.pdbx_strand_id
1 'polypeptide(L)'
;MKKPQWVKEGLTLKGKIITVVLLLVVIIGGSVVAFKFYNFTQNNPKFCISCHLMQPAYNAWSKSKHKGINCHSCHHLSIPEQNRLLITFILHSPKTVPPLHGRIIVPWKFCYKCHWENNKKYPEAKKINNSRMHAKHYFMERIECSKCHGYILHEFLPGARFCLRCHKGKKVHGMKGFACLNCHTDRTVNLLPGRKKCLFCHGNEQIRKELIAGGTLDVQFFRPSKETIKKAPKIHVPAGAPMQFHCYECHKPHTKLMPGAGKCLSCHRDIILTGKHGLHVQTMGLACIYCHKPHSWKVTKKEAKSVCTTCHGYKDPLQFIK
;
A
#
# COMPACT_ATOMS: atom_id res chain seq x y z
N MET A 1 -49.48 65.25 15.50
CA MET A 1 -49.15 63.80 15.63
C MET A 1 -48.58 63.53 17.02
N LYS A 2 -49.32 62.91 17.93
CA LYS A 2 -48.75 62.67 19.27
C LYS A 2 -48.04 61.32 19.29
N LYS A 3 -46.85 61.32 18.67
CA LYS A 3 -45.77 60.39 19.03
C LYS A 3 -45.72 60.34 20.57
N PRO A 4 -45.58 59.16 21.18
CA PRO A 4 -45.52 59.03 22.63
C PRO A 4 -44.54 60.05 23.23
N GLN A 5 -44.84 60.61 24.40
CA GLN A 5 -44.08 61.74 24.96
C GLN A 5 -42.58 61.40 25.16
N TRP A 6 -42.25 60.13 25.41
CA TRP A 6 -40.89 59.60 25.46
C TRP A 6 -40.14 59.53 24.11
N VAL A 7 -40.86 59.67 22.99
CA VAL A 7 -40.27 59.80 21.63
C VAL A 7 -39.98 61.27 21.30
N LYS A 8 -40.59 62.21 22.02
CA LYS A 8 -40.38 63.66 21.83
C LYS A 8 -39.23 64.21 22.66
N GLU A 9 -38.96 63.62 23.82
CA GLU A 9 -37.76 63.88 24.60
C GLU A 9 -36.64 62.96 24.09
N GLY A 10 -35.68 63.52 23.35
CA GLY A 10 -34.53 62.74 22.90
C GLY A 10 -33.82 62.08 24.08
N LEU A 11 -33.30 60.87 23.89
CA LEU A 11 -32.53 60.15 24.92
C LEU A 11 -31.52 61.09 25.58
N THR A 12 -31.55 61.16 26.92
CA THR A 12 -30.54 61.88 27.70
C THR A 12 -29.14 61.36 27.35
N LEU A 13 -28.09 62.16 27.53
CA LEU A 13 -26.70 61.72 27.23
C LEU A 13 -26.37 60.39 27.93
N LYS A 14 -26.82 60.22 29.18
CA LYS A 14 -26.71 58.96 29.94
C LYS A 14 -27.48 57.81 29.28
N GLY A 15 -28.71 58.05 28.83
CA GLY A 15 -29.51 57.06 28.09
C GLY A 15 -28.84 56.63 26.77
N LYS A 16 -28.30 57.58 25.99
CA LYS A 16 -27.55 57.28 24.77
C LYS A 16 -26.31 56.42 25.05
N ILE A 17 -25.54 56.76 26.09
CA ILE A 17 -24.36 55.98 26.51
C ILE A 17 -24.77 54.56 26.90
N ILE A 18 -25.82 54.40 27.72
CA ILE A 18 -26.31 53.07 28.13
C ILE A 18 -26.77 52.25 26.92
N THR A 19 -27.53 52.83 25.99
CA THR A 19 -27.96 52.13 24.77
C THR A 19 -26.79 51.71 23.91
N VAL A 20 -25.78 52.57 23.73
CA VAL A 20 -24.56 52.25 22.97
C VAL A 20 -23.77 51.13 23.65
N VAL A 21 -23.62 51.18 24.97
CA VAL A 21 -22.94 50.12 25.75
C VAL A 21 -23.69 48.80 25.64
N LEU A 22 -25.02 48.79 25.76
CA LEU A 22 -25.83 47.59 25.60
C LEU A 22 -25.73 47.02 24.18
N LEU A 23 -25.78 47.86 23.16
CA LEU A 23 -25.57 47.43 21.77
C LEU A 23 -24.18 46.83 21.58
N LEU A 24 -23.13 47.46 22.13
CA LEU A 24 -21.78 46.92 22.10
C LEU A 24 -21.69 45.56 22.80
N VAL A 25 -22.31 45.41 23.98
CA VAL A 25 -22.35 44.12 24.70
C VAL A 25 -23.06 43.05 23.88
N VAL A 26 -24.19 43.36 23.25
CA VAL A 26 -24.94 42.42 22.39
C VAL A 26 -24.13 42.04 21.14
N ILE A 27 -23.50 43.02 20.48
CA ILE A 27 -22.68 42.78 19.28
C ILE A 27 -21.46 41.93 19.65
N ILE A 28 -20.73 42.29 20.71
CA ILE A 28 -19.55 41.56 21.16
C ILE A 28 -19.95 40.15 21.63
N GLY A 29 -20.97 40.05 22.49
CA GLY A 29 -21.49 38.78 22.99
C GLY A 29 -21.96 37.87 21.85
N GLY A 30 -22.76 38.40 20.93
CA GLY A 30 -23.23 37.69 19.74
C GLY A 30 -22.08 37.23 18.84
N SER A 31 -21.08 38.09 18.62
CA SER A 31 -19.88 37.75 17.83
C SER A 31 -19.06 36.64 18.48
N VAL A 32 -18.88 36.67 19.81
CA VAL A 32 -18.17 35.62 20.56
C VAL A 32 -18.91 34.29 20.46
N VAL A 33 -20.23 34.29 20.61
CA VAL A 33 -21.06 33.09 20.49
C VAL A 33 -21.01 32.54 19.06
N ALA A 34 -21.20 33.38 18.05
CA ALA A 34 -21.12 33.00 16.64
C ALA A 34 -19.75 32.40 16.29
N PHE A 35 -18.66 33.02 16.76
CA PHE A 35 -17.31 32.50 16.57
C PHE A 35 -17.11 31.13 17.24
N LYS A 36 -17.54 30.96 18.49
CA LYS A 36 -17.44 29.67 19.19
C LYS A 36 -18.25 28.59 18.49
N PHE A 37 -19.46 28.91 18.04
CA PHE A 37 -20.31 27.98 17.30
C PHE A 37 -19.70 27.60 15.94
N TYR A 38 -19.23 28.58 15.18
CA TYR A 38 -18.52 28.34 13.92
C TYR A 38 -17.28 27.47 14.14
N ASN A 39 -16.46 27.77 15.14
CA ASN A 39 -15.26 27.01 15.44
C ASN A 39 -15.58 25.58 15.89
N PHE A 40 -16.65 25.36 16.67
CA PHE A 40 -17.09 24.03 17.06
C PHE A 40 -17.57 23.21 15.86
N THR A 41 -18.42 23.79 15.01
CA THR A 41 -18.98 23.08 13.84
C THR A 41 -17.93 22.82 12.76
N GLN A 42 -17.03 23.78 12.50
CA GLN A 42 -16.07 23.69 11.40
C GLN A 42 -14.72 23.08 11.78
N ASN A 43 -14.22 23.36 12.99
CA ASN A 43 -12.85 23.02 13.37
C ASN A 43 -12.74 21.92 14.43
N ASN A 44 -13.84 21.47 15.03
CA ASN A 44 -13.83 20.46 16.09
C ASN A 44 -14.42 19.12 15.62
N PRO A 45 -13.64 18.02 15.59
CA PRO A 45 -14.15 16.68 15.26
C PRO A 45 -15.29 16.20 16.16
N LYS A 46 -15.43 16.77 17.36
CA LYS A 46 -16.54 16.47 18.29
C LYS A 46 -17.92 16.78 17.70
N PHE A 47 -18.02 17.75 16.79
CA PHE A 47 -19.27 18.02 16.09
C PHE A 47 -19.66 16.85 15.18
N CYS A 48 -18.72 16.27 14.43
CA CYS A 48 -19.03 15.17 13.52
C CYS A 48 -19.53 13.93 14.28
N ILE A 49 -18.97 13.62 15.46
CA ILE A 49 -19.39 12.48 16.28
C ILE A 49 -20.68 12.71 17.07
N SER A 50 -21.24 13.92 17.09
CA SER A 50 -22.56 14.12 17.67
C SER A 50 -23.64 13.42 16.83
N CYS A 51 -23.34 13.09 15.58
CA CYS A 51 -24.15 12.23 14.74
C CYS A 51 -23.77 10.76 14.95
N HIS A 52 -24.73 9.91 15.34
CA HIS A 52 -24.53 8.47 15.57
C HIS A 52 -23.95 7.71 14.36
N LEU A 53 -24.20 8.18 13.13
CA LEU A 53 -23.70 7.58 11.89
C LEU A 53 -22.19 7.71 11.73
N MET A 54 -21.58 8.69 12.39
CA MET A 54 -20.16 9.00 12.25
C MET A 54 -19.28 8.21 13.22
N GLN A 55 -19.85 7.53 14.22
CA GLN A 55 -19.08 6.81 15.22
C GLN A 55 -18.11 5.78 14.62
N PRO A 56 -18.52 4.90 13.67
CA PRO A 56 -17.60 3.93 13.07
C PRO A 56 -16.46 4.60 12.30
N ALA A 57 -16.79 5.65 11.52
CA ALA A 57 -15.82 6.45 10.79
C ALA A 57 -14.79 7.12 11.71
N TYR A 58 -15.26 7.72 12.80
CA TYR A 58 -14.41 8.36 13.80
C TYR A 58 -13.51 7.36 14.53
N ASN A 59 -14.03 6.19 14.87
CA ASN A 59 -13.25 5.13 15.51
C ASN A 59 -12.10 4.63 14.60
N ALA A 60 -12.33 4.54 13.29
CA ALA A 60 -11.28 4.22 12.33
C ALA A 60 -10.27 5.39 12.16
N TRP A 61 -10.77 6.61 11.99
CA TRP A 61 -9.94 7.82 11.88
C TRP A 61 -9.03 8.04 13.10
N SER A 62 -9.55 7.89 14.32
CA SER A 62 -8.84 8.10 15.57
C SER A 62 -7.70 7.09 15.80
N LYS A 63 -7.79 5.90 15.20
CA LYS A 63 -6.71 4.89 15.18
C LYS A 63 -5.71 5.10 14.04
N SER A 64 -6.06 5.91 13.05
CA SER A 64 -5.22 6.16 11.88
C SER A 64 -4.11 7.18 12.16
N LYS A 65 -3.16 7.30 11.22
CA LYS A 65 -2.15 8.37 11.24
C LYS A 65 -2.75 9.77 11.01
N HIS A 66 -4.02 9.86 10.59
CA HIS A 66 -4.71 11.13 10.33
C HIS A 66 -5.50 11.64 11.54
N LYS A 67 -5.43 11.01 12.72
CA LYS A 67 -6.20 11.38 13.94
C LYS A 67 -6.02 12.81 14.47
N GLY A 68 -5.07 13.58 13.93
CA GLY A 68 -4.84 15.00 14.25
C GLY A 68 -5.30 15.97 13.16
N ILE A 69 -5.93 15.46 12.10
CA ILE A 69 -6.39 16.26 10.96
C ILE A 69 -7.90 16.45 11.07
N ASN A 70 -8.35 17.70 10.94
CA ASN A 70 -9.77 18.03 10.98
C ASN A 70 -10.53 17.36 9.81
N CYS A 71 -11.73 16.86 10.08
CA CYS A 71 -12.59 16.15 9.12
C CYS A 71 -12.79 16.93 7.81
N HIS A 72 -13.02 18.25 7.91
CA HIS A 72 -13.24 19.13 6.77
C HIS A 72 -11.98 19.36 5.93
N SER A 73 -10.78 19.00 6.40
CA SER A 73 -9.57 19.02 5.56
C SER A 73 -9.66 18.03 4.39
N CYS A 74 -10.53 17.02 4.51
CA CYS A 74 -10.82 16.02 3.49
C CYS A 74 -12.28 16.12 3.00
N HIS A 75 -13.23 16.29 3.92
CA HIS A 75 -14.66 16.40 3.64
C HIS A 75 -15.08 17.86 3.49
N HIS A 76 -14.73 18.47 2.36
CA HIS A 76 -15.17 19.83 2.06
C HIS A 76 -16.60 19.84 1.53
N LEU A 77 -17.56 20.13 2.41
CA LEU A 77 -18.93 20.46 2.06
C LEU A 77 -19.11 21.98 2.16
N SER A 78 -19.84 22.58 1.23
CA SER A 78 -20.26 23.98 1.34
C SER A 78 -21.25 24.15 2.50
N ILE A 79 -21.36 25.36 3.06
CA ILE A 79 -22.30 25.65 4.16
C ILE A 79 -23.75 25.26 3.80
N PRO A 80 -24.26 25.55 2.58
CA PRO A 80 -25.60 25.08 2.19
C PRO A 80 -25.75 23.56 2.20
N GLU A 81 -24.74 22.82 1.74
CA GLU A 81 -24.75 21.34 1.75
C GLU A 81 -24.71 20.79 3.18
N GLN A 82 -23.88 21.38 4.05
CA GLN A 82 -23.81 21.02 5.46
C GLN A 82 -25.17 21.23 6.15
N ASN A 83 -25.80 22.39 5.91
CA ASN A 83 -27.12 22.71 6.47
C ASN A 83 -28.20 21.76 5.95
N ARG A 84 -28.17 21.40 4.66
CA ARG A 84 -29.10 20.41 4.09
C ARG A 84 -28.96 19.05 4.78
N LEU A 85 -27.72 18.59 5.00
CA LEU A 85 -27.46 17.33 5.71
C LEU A 85 -27.94 17.38 7.15
N LEU A 86 -27.71 18.50 7.85
CA LEU A 86 -28.20 18.70 9.22
C LEU A 86 -29.74 18.64 9.28
N ILE A 87 -30.43 19.34 8.38
CA ILE A 87 -31.89 19.33 8.30
C ILE A 87 -32.40 17.91 8.00
N THR A 88 -31.79 17.21 7.02
CA THR A 88 -32.15 15.83 6.72
C THR A 88 -31.94 14.91 7.91
N PHE A 89 -30.84 15.09 8.66
CA PHE A 89 -30.55 14.30 9.85
C PHE A 89 -31.61 14.51 10.94
N ILE A 90 -31.98 15.76 11.23
CA ILE A 90 -33.00 16.10 12.24
C ILE A 90 -34.37 15.55 11.83
N LEU A 91 -34.77 15.73 10.57
CA LEU A 91 -36.12 15.37 10.11
C LEU A 91 -36.30 13.87 9.86
N HIS A 92 -35.27 13.18 9.37
CA HIS A 92 -35.41 11.80 8.89
C HIS A 92 -34.61 10.78 9.69
N SER A 93 -33.70 11.22 10.58
CA SER A 93 -32.90 10.36 11.47
C SER A 93 -32.38 9.07 10.80
N PRO A 94 -31.62 9.17 9.69
CA PRO A 94 -31.17 8.00 8.96
C PRO A 94 -30.31 7.09 9.84
N LYS A 95 -30.51 5.78 9.72
CA LYS A 95 -29.78 4.75 10.49
C LYS A 95 -28.53 4.22 9.78
N THR A 96 -28.43 4.42 8.48
CA THR A 96 -27.29 3.98 7.68
C THR A 96 -26.93 5.02 6.62
N VAL A 97 -25.67 5.00 6.19
CA VAL A 97 -25.22 5.76 5.02
C VAL A 97 -25.41 4.86 3.79
N PRO A 98 -26.13 5.30 2.74
CA PRO A 98 -26.31 4.51 1.54
C PRO A 98 -24.98 4.08 0.91
N PRO A 99 -24.93 2.92 0.23
CA PRO A 99 -23.74 2.49 -0.50
C PRO A 99 -23.33 3.56 -1.51
N LEU A 100 -22.03 3.82 -1.59
CA LEU A 100 -21.53 4.97 -2.33
C LEU A 100 -21.53 4.81 -3.85
N HIS A 101 -22.02 3.69 -4.42
CA HIS A 101 -22.16 3.43 -5.87
C HIS A 101 -21.03 4.03 -6.74
N GLY A 102 -19.77 3.84 -6.32
CA GLY A 102 -18.61 4.32 -7.08
C GLY A 102 -18.31 5.83 -6.98
N ARG A 103 -19.13 6.62 -6.28
CA ARG A 103 -18.94 8.06 -6.04
C ARG A 103 -17.68 8.31 -5.21
N ILE A 104 -16.96 9.37 -5.57
CA ILE A 104 -15.77 9.83 -4.87
C ILE A 104 -16.22 10.91 -3.87
N ILE A 105 -16.29 10.58 -2.58
CA ILE A 105 -16.61 11.58 -1.54
C ILE A 105 -15.43 12.52 -1.32
N VAL A 106 -14.22 11.95 -1.26
CA VAL A 106 -12.98 12.67 -1.00
C VAL A 106 -12.10 12.54 -2.25
N PRO A 107 -12.07 13.57 -3.11
CA PRO A 107 -11.20 13.60 -4.28
C PRO A 107 -9.72 13.67 -3.91
N TRP A 108 -8.86 13.14 -4.80
CA TRP A 108 -7.41 13.12 -4.64
C TRP A 108 -6.77 14.46 -4.25
N LYS A 109 -7.34 15.59 -4.69
CA LYS A 109 -6.80 16.94 -4.46
C LYS A 109 -6.61 17.27 -2.98
N PHE A 110 -7.40 16.66 -2.08
CA PHE A 110 -7.24 16.87 -0.64
C PHE A 110 -6.07 16.07 -0.06
N CYS A 111 -5.78 14.88 -0.60
CA CYS A 111 -4.60 14.09 -0.23
C CYS A 111 -3.31 14.75 -0.76
N TYR A 112 -3.37 15.27 -1.98
CA TYR A 112 -2.25 15.89 -2.70
C TYR A 112 -1.61 17.06 -1.93
N LYS A 113 -2.43 17.89 -1.28
CA LYS A 113 -1.99 19.04 -0.45
C LYS A 113 -0.98 18.68 0.65
N CYS A 114 -0.93 17.41 1.08
CA CYS A 114 -0.02 16.95 2.14
C CYS A 114 0.96 15.89 1.63
N HIS A 115 0.48 14.94 0.82
CA HIS A 115 1.28 13.81 0.34
C HIS A 115 2.07 14.10 -0.94
N TRP A 116 1.93 15.31 -1.50
CA TRP A 116 2.67 15.72 -2.70
C TRP A 116 3.29 17.09 -2.53
N GLU A 117 2.50 18.09 -2.15
CA GLU A 117 2.97 19.45 -1.90
C GLU A 117 3.57 19.59 -0.50
N ASN A 118 4.55 20.48 -0.35
CA ASN A 118 5.13 20.78 0.95
C ASN A 118 4.10 21.54 1.82
N ASN A 119 3.56 20.84 2.81
CA ASN A 119 2.61 21.39 3.76
C ASN A 119 3.33 21.75 5.07
N LYS A 120 3.44 23.05 5.37
CA LYS A 120 4.10 23.54 6.60
C LYS A 120 3.41 23.04 7.88
N LYS A 121 2.10 22.79 7.84
CA LYS A 121 1.33 22.30 8.99
C LYS A 121 1.55 20.81 9.26
N TYR A 122 1.89 20.05 8.22
CA TYR A 122 2.08 18.60 8.30
C TYR A 122 3.40 18.18 7.62
N PRO A 123 4.56 18.59 8.17
CA PRO A 123 5.86 18.29 7.57
C PRO A 123 6.17 16.79 7.54
N GLU A 124 5.65 16.03 8.51
CA GLU A 124 5.82 14.57 8.62
C GLU A 124 5.02 13.76 7.59
N ALA A 125 4.18 14.42 6.78
CA ALA A 125 3.40 13.75 5.76
C ALA A 125 4.32 13.11 4.71
N LYS A 126 4.30 11.77 4.63
CA LYS A 126 5.09 11.03 3.65
C LYS A 126 4.74 11.45 2.23
N LYS A 127 5.75 11.89 1.48
CA LYS A 127 5.62 12.18 0.06
C LYS A 127 5.51 10.89 -0.74
N ILE A 128 4.56 10.86 -1.65
CA ILE A 128 4.36 9.73 -2.59
C ILE A 128 4.74 10.11 -4.02
N ASN A 129 5.29 11.30 -4.21
CA ASN A 129 5.59 11.86 -5.53
C ASN A 129 6.72 11.16 -6.29
N ASN A 130 7.53 10.38 -5.59
CA ASN A 130 8.59 9.54 -6.15
C ASN A 130 8.20 8.05 -6.23
N SER A 131 6.96 7.69 -5.88
CA SER A 131 6.50 6.31 -5.88
C SER A 131 6.19 5.86 -7.30
N ARG A 132 6.90 4.82 -7.77
CA ARG A 132 6.66 4.20 -9.09
C ARG A 132 5.27 3.57 -9.16
N MET A 133 4.79 2.98 -8.08
CA MET A 133 3.44 2.41 -7.99
C MET A 133 2.38 3.49 -8.14
N HIS A 134 2.51 4.64 -7.48
CA HIS A 134 1.59 5.76 -7.67
C HIS A 134 1.73 6.37 -9.07
N ALA A 135 2.95 6.49 -9.61
CA ALA A 135 3.19 6.93 -10.99
C ALA A 135 2.36 6.11 -11.98
N LYS A 136 2.45 4.77 -11.90
CA LYS A 136 1.68 3.87 -12.76
C LYS A 136 0.17 4.02 -12.56
N HIS A 137 -0.33 3.89 -11.33
CA HIS A 137 -1.77 3.77 -11.10
C HIS A 137 -2.51 5.11 -11.17
N TYR A 138 -1.94 6.19 -10.64
CA TYR A 138 -2.60 7.49 -10.63
C TYR A 138 -2.34 8.28 -11.90
N PHE A 139 -1.08 8.43 -12.35
CA PHE A 139 -0.79 9.30 -13.50
C PHE A 139 -1.08 8.63 -14.84
N MET A 140 -0.70 7.35 -14.98
CA MET A 140 -0.88 6.65 -16.25
C MET A 140 -2.29 6.09 -16.37
N GLU A 141 -2.79 5.42 -15.33
CA GLU A 141 -4.11 4.77 -15.35
C GLU A 141 -5.25 5.63 -14.78
N ARG A 142 -4.97 6.85 -14.30
CA ARG A 142 -5.99 7.80 -13.76
C ARG A 142 -6.85 7.22 -12.63
N ILE A 143 -6.28 6.37 -11.78
CA ILE A 143 -6.97 5.77 -10.64
C ILE A 143 -6.94 6.71 -9.43
N GLU A 144 -8.11 7.08 -8.96
CA GLU A 144 -8.29 7.90 -7.74
C GLU A 144 -7.66 7.29 -6.49
N CYS A 145 -7.05 8.14 -5.65
CA CYS A 145 -6.44 7.72 -4.38
C CYS A 145 -7.42 6.92 -3.52
N SER A 146 -8.68 7.38 -3.44
CA SER A 146 -9.74 6.77 -2.63
C SER A 146 -10.18 5.38 -3.09
N LYS A 147 -9.82 4.97 -4.32
CA LYS A 147 -10.09 3.62 -4.82
C LYS A 147 -9.15 2.60 -4.21
N CYS A 148 -7.95 3.01 -3.79
CA CYS A 148 -6.95 2.18 -3.14
C CYS A 148 -6.82 2.44 -1.64
N HIS A 149 -6.74 3.70 -1.24
CA HIS A 149 -6.62 4.14 0.14
C HIS A 149 -7.99 4.59 0.64
N GLY A 150 -8.47 4.10 1.79
CA GLY A 150 -9.80 4.49 2.29
C GLY A 150 -10.96 3.83 1.53
N TYR A 151 -10.69 2.75 0.78
CA TYR A 151 -11.75 1.91 0.18
C TYR A 151 -12.58 1.19 1.25
N ILE A 152 -11.99 0.96 2.42
CA ILE A 152 -12.68 0.71 3.68
C ILE A 152 -12.73 2.05 4.41
N LEU A 153 -13.89 2.35 5.01
CA LEU A 153 -14.20 3.62 5.66
C LEU A 153 -13.07 4.08 6.60
N HIS A 154 -12.34 5.14 6.20
CA HIS A 154 -11.22 5.73 6.93
C HIS A 154 -10.05 4.79 7.26
N GLU A 155 -9.93 3.67 6.55
CA GLU A 155 -8.76 2.78 6.60
C GLU A 155 -7.85 3.06 5.39
N PHE A 156 -6.80 3.82 5.63
CA PHE A 156 -5.94 4.34 4.56
C PHE A 156 -4.87 3.36 4.09
N LEU A 157 -4.52 2.34 4.88
CA LEU A 157 -3.56 1.32 4.47
C LEU A 157 -4.31 0.23 3.68
N PRO A 158 -3.98 -0.01 2.39
CA PRO A 158 -4.65 -1.06 1.65
C PRO A 158 -4.36 -2.43 2.27
N GLY A 159 -5.36 -3.30 2.33
CA GLY A 159 -5.16 -4.67 2.80
C GLY A 159 -4.15 -5.44 1.95
N ALA A 160 -3.51 -6.45 2.53
CA ALA A 160 -2.42 -7.23 1.91
C ALA A 160 -2.71 -7.76 0.49
N ARG A 161 -3.99 -8.05 0.19
CA ARG A 161 -4.45 -8.60 -1.09
C ARG A 161 -5.33 -7.64 -1.90
N PHE A 162 -5.37 -6.37 -1.53
CA PHE A 162 -6.19 -5.35 -2.18
C PHE A 162 -5.99 -5.33 -3.71
N CYS A 163 -4.75 -5.52 -4.18
CA CYS A 163 -4.40 -5.51 -5.60
C CYS A 163 -5.23 -6.48 -6.46
N LEU A 164 -5.73 -7.59 -5.89
CA LEU A 164 -6.54 -8.58 -6.60
C LEU A 164 -7.94 -8.08 -7.00
N ARG A 165 -8.39 -6.94 -6.46
CA ARG A 165 -9.65 -6.30 -6.90
C ARG A 165 -9.60 -5.91 -8.38
N CYS A 166 -8.42 -5.51 -8.86
CA CYS A 166 -8.18 -5.14 -10.25
C CYS A 166 -7.31 -6.18 -10.98
N HIS A 167 -6.23 -6.66 -10.35
CA HIS A 167 -5.32 -7.65 -10.93
C HIS A 167 -5.81 -9.09 -10.76
N LYS A 168 -6.91 -9.41 -11.45
CA LYS A 168 -7.50 -10.75 -11.44
C LYS A 168 -6.49 -11.80 -11.94
N GLY A 169 -6.52 -12.98 -11.34
CA GLY A 169 -5.62 -14.09 -11.69
C GLY A 169 -4.16 -13.94 -11.24
N LYS A 170 -3.79 -12.88 -10.50
CA LYS A 170 -2.43 -12.68 -9.97
C LYS A 170 -2.22 -13.24 -8.55
N LYS A 171 -2.93 -14.33 -8.21
CA LYS A 171 -2.69 -15.04 -6.95
C LYS A 171 -1.35 -15.76 -7.02
N VAL A 172 -0.67 -15.86 -5.88
CA VAL A 172 0.61 -16.58 -5.80
C VAL A 172 0.35 -18.06 -5.49
N HIS A 173 0.90 -18.97 -6.29
CA HIS A 173 0.85 -20.41 -6.03
C HIS A 173 1.87 -20.78 -4.95
N GLY A 174 1.49 -21.68 -4.03
CA GLY A 174 2.37 -22.17 -2.95
C GLY A 174 2.62 -21.19 -1.80
N MET A 175 2.14 -19.94 -1.87
CA MET A 175 2.32 -18.91 -0.84
C MET A 175 0.98 -18.27 -0.45
N LYS A 176 0.06 -19.09 0.08
CA LYS A 176 -1.25 -18.62 0.56
C LYS A 176 -1.04 -17.61 1.70
N GLY A 177 -1.45 -16.36 1.48
CA GLY A 177 -1.57 -15.35 2.55
C GLY A 177 -0.68 -14.14 2.35
N PHE A 178 0.29 -14.22 1.44
CA PHE A 178 1.27 -13.16 1.26
C PHE A 178 0.67 -11.89 0.67
N ALA A 179 1.16 -10.76 1.18
CA ALA A 179 0.92 -9.48 0.57
C ALA A 179 1.65 -9.36 -0.76
N CYS A 180 1.04 -8.73 -1.76
CA CYS A 180 1.68 -8.48 -3.06
C CYS A 180 3.00 -7.70 -2.89
N LEU A 181 3.02 -6.79 -1.91
CA LEU A 181 4.18 -5.94 -1.57
C LEU A 181 5.38 -6.72 -1.01
N ASN A 182 5.19 -7.98 -0.61
CA ASN A 182 6.30 -8.83 -0.20
C ASN A 182 7.24 -9.17 -1.37
N CYS A 183 6.77 -8.97 -2.61
CA CYS A 183 7.53 -9.18 -3.83
C CYS A 183 7.61 -7.89 -4.68
N HIS A 184 6.47 -7.22 -4.89
CA HIS A 184 6.35 -6.05 -5.77
C HIS A 184 6.53 -4.76 -4.99
N THR A 185 7.57 -3.99 -5.28
CA THR A 185 7.88 -2.75 -4.55
C THR A 185 8.39 -1.68 -5.51
N ASP A 186 8.39 -0.43 -5.08
CA ASP A 186 8.97 0.69 -5.83
C ASP A 186 10.50 0.62 -5.98
N ARG A 187 11.15 -0.40 -5.40
CA ARG A 187 12.59 -0.62 -5.48
C ARG A 187 13.06 -1.06 -6.87
N THR A 188 12.15 -1.48 -7.74
CA THR A 188 12.48 -1.89 -9.11
C THR A 188 11.75 -1.03 -10.14
N VAL A 189 12.40 -0.81 -11.27
CA VAL A 189 11.92 0.11 -12.32
C VAL A 189 10.58 -0.36 -12.91
N ASN A 190 10.44 -1.66 -13.12
CA ASN A 190 9.29 -2.31 -13.76
C ASN A 190 8.35 -3.00 -12.77
N LEU A 191 8.52 -2.73 -11.46
CA LEU A 191 7.75 -3.35 -10.37
C LEU A 191 7.89 -4.89 -10.29
N LEU A 192 8.73 -5.53 -11.11
CA LEU A 192 9.05 -6.96 -10.96
C LEU A 192 9.88 -7.18 -9.70
N PRO A 193 9.76 -8.34 -9.03
CA PRO A 193 10.44 -8.57 -7.76
C PRO A 193 11.95 -8.56 -7.93
N GLY A 194 12.63 -7.63 -7.24
CA GLY A 194 14.08 -7.63 -7.14
C GLY A 194 14.59 -8.89 -6.42
N ARG A 195 15.80 -9.35 -6.74
CA ARG A 195 16.36 -10.59 -6.18
C ARG A 195 16.39 -10.61 -4.65
N LYS A 196 16.74 -9.47 -4.03
CA LYS A 196 16.77 -9.33 -2.56
C LYS A 196 15.39 -9.57 -1.92
N LYS A 197 14.28 -9.29 -2.62
CA LYS A 197 12.93 -9.54 -2.10
C LYS A 197 12.66 -11.03 -1.89
N CYS A 198 13.07 -11.87 -2.84
CA CYS A 198 13.01 -13.33 -2.67
C CYS A 198 13.93 -13.76 -1.51
N LEU A 199 15.16 -13.23 -1.49
CA LEU A 199 16.16 -13.56 -0.49
C LEU A 199 15.86 -13.00 0.90
N PHE A 200 14.83 -12.16 1.07
CA PHE A 200 14.37 -11.76 2.39
C PHE A 200 13.96 -12.99 3.22
N CYS A 201 13.17 -13.88 2.62
CA CYS A 201 12.75 -15.14 3.24
C CYS A 201 13.75 -16.26 2.96
N HIS A 202 14.25 -16.36 1.73
CA HIS A 202 15.08 -17.48 1.27
C HIS A 202 16.57 -17.32 1.56
N GLY A 203 17.04 -16.11 1.84
CA GLY A 203 18.45 -15.80 2.07
C GLY A 203 18.81 -15.64 3.55
N ASN A 204 19.90 -14.91 3.76
CA ASN A 204 20.52 -14.72 5.08
C ASN A 204 19.98 -13.49 5.82
N GLU A 205 20.48 -13.29 7.04
CA GLU A 205 20.07 -12.18 7.91
C GLU A 205 20.56 -10.82 7.43
N GLN A 206 21.72 -10.75 6.79
CA GLN A 206 22.29 -9.51 6.27
C GLN A 206 21.36 -8.87 5.23
N ILE A 207 20.83 -9.67 4.29
CA ILE A 207 19.87 -9.17 3.27
C ILE A 207 18.59 -8.65 3.94
N ARG A 208 18.13 -9.32 5.00
CA ARG A 208 16.95 -8.84 5.75
C ARG A 208 17.22 -7.50 6.42
N LYS A 209 18.37 -7.36 7.11
CA LYS A 209 18.77 -6.10 7.76
C LYS A 209 18.83 -4.95 6.76
N GLU A 210 19.44 -5.19 5.60
CA GLU A 210 19.52 -4.20 4.52
C GLU A 210 18.13 -3.76 4.03
N LEU A 211 17.23 -4.72 3.75
CA LEU A 211 15.88 -4.38 3.29
C LEU A 211 15.06 -3.65 4.36
N ILE A 212 15.19 -4.05 5.63
CA ILE A 212 14.53 -3.42 6.77
C ILE A 212 15.02 -1.98 6.96
N ALA A 213 16.33 -1.73 6.83
CA ALA A 213 16.91 -0.39 6.94
C ALA A 213 16.33 0.59 5.90
N GLY A 214 15.94 0.08 4.72
CA GLY A 214 15.27 0.90 3.70
C GLY A 214 13.88 1.42 4.09
N GLY A 215 13.25 0.89 5.16
CA GLY A 215 12.02 1.47 5.73
C GLY A 215 10.83 1.58 4.78
N THR A 216 10.77 0.75 3.73
CA THR A 216 9.68 0.78 2.74
C THR A 216 8.42 0.08 3.26
N LEU A 217 7.27 0.32 2.62
CA LEU A 217 5.96 -0.19 3.07
C LEU A 217 5.94 -1.72 3.29
N ASP A 218 6.61 -2.46 2.42
CA ASP A 218 6.72 -3.92 2.48
C ASP A 218 7.39 -4.44 3.75
N VAL A 219 8.34 -3.70 4.33
CA VAL A 219 9.03 -4.08 5.58
C VAL A 219 8.41 -3.43 6.82
N GLN A 220 7.72 -2.30 6.66
CA GLN A 220 7.04 -1.62 7.77
C GLN A 220 5.69 -2.25 8.10
N PHE A 221 4.89 -2.58 7.09
CA PHE A 221 3.49 -2.99 7.28
C PHE A 221 3.20 -4.42 6.84
N PHE A 222 3.98 -4.97 5.91
CA PHE A 222 3.72 -6.30 5.32
C PHE A 222 4.80 -7.34 5.62
N ARG A 223 5.68 -7.04 6.57
CA ARG A 223 6.83 -7.89 6.90
C ARG A 223 6.39 -9.33 7.20
N PRO A 224 6.94 -10.33 6.49
CA PRO A 224 6.73 -11.74 6.82
C PRO A 224 7.13 -12.05 8.27
N SER A 225 6.35 -12.89 8.94
CA SER A 225 6.62 -13.30 10.32
C SER A 225 7.92 -14.12 10.43
N LYS A 226 8.49 -14.21 11.64
CA LYS A 226 9.71 -15.02 11.88
C LYS A 226 9.48 -16.49 11.53
N GLU A 227 8.30 -17.02 11.83
CA GLU A 227 7.88 -18.40 11.56
C GLU A 227 7.81 -18.64 10.05
N THR A 228 7.25 -17.68 9.31
CA THR A 228 7.19 -17.71 7.84
C THR A 228 8.59 -17.73 7.24
N ILE A 229 9.49 -16.88 7.76
CA ILE A 229 10.90 -16.86 7.32
C ILE A 229 11.57 -18.18 7.66
N LYS A 230 11.34 -18.76 8.85
CA LYS A 230 11.95 -20.04 9.26
C LYS A 230 11.50 -21.21 8.37
N LYS A 231 10.22 -21.25 8.00
CA LYS A 231 9.65 -22.29 7.12
C LYS A 231 10.12 -22.19 5.66
N ALA A 232 10.63 -21.03 5.23
CA ALA A 232 11.05 -20.84 3.84
C ALA A 232 12.36 -21.61 3.53
N PRO A 233 12.40 -22.42 2.45
CA PRO A 233 13.62 -23.10 2.01
C PRO A 233 14.77 -22.13 1.80
N LYS A 234 15.95 -22.43 2.34
CA LYS A 234 17.11 -21.55 2.19
C LYS A 234 17.78 -21.78 0.86
N ILE A 235 17.90 -20.68 0.11
CA ILE A 235 18.51 -20.65 -1.21
C ILE A 235 19.86 -19.97 -1.06
N HIS A 236 20.90 -20.70 -1.43
CA HIS A 236 22.24 -20.16 -1.59
C HIS A 236 22.54 -20.05 -3.08
N VAL A 237 22.94 -18.86 -3.52
CA VAL A 237 23.39 -18.62 -4.90
C VAL A 237 24.84 -18.15 -4.81
N PRO A 238 25.81 -19.03 -5.12
CA PRO A 238 27.23 -18.67 -5.06
C PRO A 238 27.54 -17.47 -5.96
N ALA A 239 28.50 -16.62 -5.57
CA ALA A 239 28.85 -15.42 -6.35
C ALA A 239 29.33 -15.76 -7.77
N GLY A 240 30.14 -16.81 -7.91
CA GLY A 240 30.64 -17.30 -9.21
C GLY A 240 29.68 -18.22 -9.97
N ALA A 241 28.42 -18.37 -9.53
CA ALA A 241 27.48 -19.22 -10.25
C ALA A 241 27.03 -18.53 -11.56
N PRO A 242 26.93 -19.26 -12.69
CA PRO A 242 26.62 -18.67 -14.00
C PRO A 242 25.23 -18.03 -14.06
N MET A 243 24.28 -18.49 -13.25
CA MET A 243 22.92 -17.97 -13.23
C MET A 243 22.70 -16.90 -12.16
N GLN A 244 23.39 -15.76 -12.28
CA GLN A 244 23.17 -14.57 -11.44
C GLN A 244 21.89 -13.77 -11.78
N PHE A 245 20.99 -14.35 -12.57
CA PHE A 245 19.76 -13.70 -13.05
C PHE A 245 18.81 -13.27 -11.94
N HIS A 246 17.84 -12.44 -12.30
CA HIS A 246 16.67 -12.23 -11.45
C HIS A 246 15.89 -13.54 -11.28
N CYS A 247 15.42 -13.82 -10.07
CA CYS A 247 14.70 -15.07 -9.79
C CYS A 247 13.48 -15.26 -10.69
N TYR A 248 12.82 -14.16 -11.09
CA TYR A 248 11.64 -14.22 -11.94
C TYR A 248 11.92 -14.63 -13.39
N GLU A 249 13.18 -14.66 -13.84
CA GLU A 249 13.55 -15.15 -15.18
C GLU A 249 13.16 -16.62 -15.33
N CYS A 250 13.36 -17.40 -14.27
CA CYS A 250 13.05 -18.82 -14.21
C CYS A 250 11.77 -19.11 -13.42
N HIS A 251 11.58 -18.45 -12.28
CA HIS A 251 10.45 -18.70 -11.38
C HIS A 251 9.27 -17.77 -11.70
N LYS A 252 8.06 -18.33 -11.87
CA LYS A 252 6.85 -17.52 -12.14
C LYS A 252 5.79 -17.73 -11.06
N PRO A 253 5.85 -16.99 -9.92
CA PRO A 253 5.00 -17.24 -8.75
C PRO A 253 3.48 -17.11 -8.99
N HIS A 254 3.05 -16.34 -10.00
CA HIS A 254 1.63 -16.22 -10.36
C HIS A 254 1.10 -17.37 -11.23
N THR A 255 2.00 -18.21 -11.74
CA THR A 255 1.69 -19.34 -12.63
C THR A 255 2.43 -20.57 -12.11
N LYS A 256 3.31 -21.19 -12.90
CA LYS A 256 4.15 -22.30 -12.45
C LYS A 256 5.43 -21.79 -11.78
N LEU A 257 5.58 -22.04 -10.48
CA LEU A 257 6.71 -21.56 -9.68
C LEU A 257 8.05 -22.20 -10.11
N MET A 258 8.06 -23.51 -10.32
CA MET A 258 9.29 -24.23 -10.65
C MET A 258 9.43 -24.42 -12.17
N PRO A 259 10.58 -24.02 -12.76
CA PRO A 259 10.83 -24.24 -14.18
C PRO A 259 10.91 -25.74 -14.49
N GLY A 260 10.37 -26.14 -15.65
CA GLY A 260 10.66 -27.46 -16.24
C GLY A 260 11.92 -27.41 -17.10
N ALA A 261 12.37 -28.57 -17.61
CA ALA A 261 13.56 -28.70 -18.45
C ALA A 261 13.54 -27.76 -19.68
N GLY A 262 12.37 -27.56 -20.31
CA GLY A 262 12.22 -26.65 -21.44
C GLY A 262 12.63 -25.19 -21.13
N LYS A 263 12.52 -24.73 -19.88
CA LYS A 263 12.98 -23.39 -19.51
C LYS A 263 14.52 -23.30 -19.50
N CYS A 264 15.21 -24.37 -19.13
CA CYS A 264 16.67 -24.45 -19.21
C CYS A 264 17.12 -24.41 -20.68
N LEU A 265 16.43 -25.19 -21.53
CA LEU A 265 16.74 -25.31 -22.96
C LEU A 265 16.45 -24.03 -23.76
N SER A 266 15.67 -23.08 -23.23
CA SER A 266 15.45 -21.79 -23.91
C SER A 266 16.73 -21.00 -24.15
N CYS A 267 17.72 -21.13 -23.25
CA CYS A 267 19.05 -20.56 -23.41
C CYS A 267 20.11 -21.63 -23.74
N HIS A 268 19.99 -22.84 -23.19
CA HIS A 268 20.91 -23.95 -23.42
C HIS A 268 20.37 -24.91 -24.49
N ARG A 269 20.17 -24.43 -25.72
CA ARG A 269 19.48 -25.19 -26.77
C ARG A 269 20.23 -26.47 -27.17
N ASP A 270 21.54 -26.37 -27.30
CA ASP A 270 22.36 -27.45 -27.88
C ASP A 270 23.05 -28.32 -26.81
N ILE A 271 22.79 -28.07 -25.52
CA ILE A 271 23.45 -28.80 -24.43
C ILE A 271 23.17 -30.29 -24.47
N ILE A 272 22.00 -30.67 -24.98
CA ILE A 272 21.58 -32.07 -25.13
C ILE A 272 22.49 -32.83 -26.11
N LEU A 273 23.05 -32.15 -27.09
CA LEU A 273 23.98 -32.72 -28.08
C LEU A 273 25.41 -32.83 -27.54
N THR A 274 25.71 -32.21 -26.39
CA THR A 274 27.06 -32.20 -25.82
C THR A 274 27.32 -33.45 -24.99
N GLY A 275 28.38 -34.17 -25.33
CA GLY A 275 28.81 -35.36 -24.60
C GLY A 275 27.74 -36.45 -24.55
N LYS A 276 27.37 -36.87 -23.34
CA LYS A 276 26.34 -37.91 -23.12
C LYS A 276 25.03 -37.35 -22.55
N HIS A 277 24.76 -36.05 -22.68
CA HIS A 277 23.50 -35.48 -22.18
C HIS A 277 22.27 -36.07 -22.86
N GLY A 278 22.30 -36.28 -24.18
CA GLY A 278 21.20 -36.92 -24.92
C GLY A 278 20.83 -38.30 -24.38
N LEU A 279 21.82 -39.15 -24.08
CA LEU A 279 21.58 -40.46 -23.48
C LEU A 279 20.85 -40.34 -22.13
N HIS A 280 21.33 -39.48 -21.23
CA HIS A 280 20.75 -39.36 -19.89
C HIS A 280 19.37 -38.68 -19.91
N VAL A 281 19.19 -37.63 -20.70
CA VAL A 281 17.97 -36.82 -20.66
C VAL A 281 16.90 -37.35 -21.61
N GLN A 282 17.26 -37.71 -22.84
CA GLN A 282 16.29 -38.16 -23.85
C GLN A 282 16.02 -39.65 -23.78
N THR A 283 17.07 -40.48 -23.68
CA THR A 283 16.90 -41.95 -23.64
C THR A 283 16.48 -42.45 -22.27
N MET A 284 17.12 -41.97 -21.19
CA MET A 284 16.83 -42.41 -19.83
C MET A 284 15.79 -41.55 -19.10
N GLY A 285 15.38 -40.40 -19.67
CA GLY A 285 14.38 -39.52 -19.06
C GLY A 285 14.83 -38.80 -17.79
N LEU A 286 16.14 -38.69 -17.51
CA LEU A 286 16.62 -38.01 -16.30
C LEU A 286 16.41 -36.49 -16.42
N ALA A 287 15.85 -35.90 -15.36
CA ALA A 287 15.76 -34.46 -15.25
C ALA A 287 17.14 -33.84 -15.04
N CYS A 288 17.40 -32.65 -15.62
CA CYS A 288 18.68 -31.95 -15.49
C CYS A 288 19.10 -31.76 -14.01
N ILE A 289 18.12 -31.53 -13.14
CA ILE A 289 18.33 -31.29 -11.71
C ILE A 289 18.76 -32.55 -10.92
N TYR A 290 18.75 -33.73 -11.54
CA TYR A 290 19.27 -34.95 -10.93
C TYR A 290 20.79 -34.83 -10.70
N CYS A 291 21.50 -34.27 -11.68
CA CYS A 291 22.94 -34.02 -11.58
C CYS A 291 23.24 -32.56 -11.20
N HIS A 292 22.52 -31.60 -11.79
CA HIS A 292 22.79 -30.19 -11.58
C HIS A 292 22.02 -29.61 -10.40
N LYS A 293 22.76 -29.19 -9.37
CA LYS A 293 22.15 -28.46 -8.26
C LYS A 293 21.64 -27.09 -8.74
N PRO A 294 20.36 -26.75 -8.49
CA PRO A 294 19.81 -25.44 -8.86
C PRO A 294 20.61 -24.28 -8.26
N HIS A 295 20.68 -23.18 -9.01
CA HIS A 295 21.40 -21.94 -8.66
C HIS A 295 22.94 -22.01 -8.65
N SER A 296 23.57 -23.17 -8.45
CA SER A 296 25.01 -23.33 -8.64
C SER A 296 25.35 -23.84 -10.03
N TRP A 297 24.53 -24.77 -10.56
CA TRP A 297 24.61 -25.41 -11.89
C TRP A 297 25.93 -26.10 -12.25
N LYS A 298 26.91 -26.07 -11.36
CA LYS A 298 28.19 -26.75 -11.48
C LYS A 298 28.10 -28.09 -10.77
N VAL A 299 28.54 -29.15 -11.45
CA VAL A 299 28.76 -30.48 -10.87
C VAL A 299 30.26 -30.61 -10.62
N THR A 300 30.67 -30.73 -9.36
CA THR A 300 32.07 -30.95 -9.00
C THR A 300 32.46 -32.41 -9.23
N LYS A 301 33.76 -32.69 -9.39
CA LYS A 301 34.26 -34.07 -9.49
C LYS A 301 33.80 -34.94 -8.30
N LYS A 302 33.76 -34.36 -7.10
CA LYS A 302 33.28 -35.04 -5.89
C LYS A 302 31.79 -35.40 -6.01
N GLU A 303 30.95 -34.47 -6.45
CA GLU A 303 29.52 -34.74 -6.66
C GLU A 303 29.29 -35.77 -7.78
N ALA A 304 30.01 -35.66 -8.90
CA ALA A 304 29.92 -36.62 -10.01
C ALA A 304 30.29 -38.04 -9.56
N LYS A 305 31.35 -38.20 -8.75
CA LYS A 305 31.76 -39.49 -8.19
C LYS A 305 30.73 -40.10 -7.25
N SER A 306 29.78 -39.32 -6.73
CA SER A 306 28.70 -39.82 -5.88
C SER A 306 27.41 -40.06 -6.67
N VAL A 307 27.07 -39.16 -7.61
CA VAL A 307 25.79 -39.19 -8.33
C VAL A 307 25.85 -40.15 -9.52
N CYS A 308 26.96 -40.21 -10.27
CA CYS A 308 27.05 -41.06 -11.46
C CYS A 308 27.17 -42.55 -11.08
N THR A 309 27.81 -42.84 -9.95
CA THR A 309 28.06 -44.21 -9.48
C THR A 309 26.83 -44.90 -8.90
N THR A 310 25.69 -44.22 -8.83
CA THR A 310 24.42 -44.84 -8.42
C THR A 310 23.86 -45.75 -9.51
N CYS A 311 24.27 -45.57 -10.77
CA CYS A 311 23.78 -46.37 -11.90
C CYS A 311 24.89 -47.10 -12.66
N HIS A 312 26.07 -46.48 -12.83
CA HIS A 312 27.17 -47.07 -13.59
C HIS A 312 28.54 -46.70 -13.01
N GLY A 313 29.60 -47.45 -13.32
CA GLY A 313 30.96 -47.11 -12.89
C GLY A 313 31.39 -45.70 -13.29
N TYR A 314 32.17 -45.02 -12.45
CA TYR A 314 32.58 -43.63 -12.69
C TYR A 314 33.40 -43.49 -13.97
N LYS A 315 32.99 -42.57 -14.84
CA LYS A 315 33.74 -42.14 -16.03
C LYS A 315 33.79 -40.62 -16.02
N ASP A 316 34.93 -40.01 -16.36
CA ASP A 316 35.06 -38.56 -16.38
C ASP A 316 34.20 -37.98 -17.53
N PRO A 317 33.20 -37.12 -17.25
CA PRO A 317 32.32 -36.56 -18.28
C PRO A 317 33.08 -35.80 -19.37
N LEU A 318 34.25 -35.21 -19.04
CA LEU A 318 35.06 -34.46 -19.99
C LEU A 318 35.60 -35.31 -21.14
N GLN A 319 35.76 -36.62 -20.94
CA GLN A 319 36.20 -37.54 -22.00
C GLN A 319 35.19 -37.70 -23.14
N PHE A 320 33.94 -37.30 -22.91
CA PHE A 320 32.88 -37.42 -23.92
C PHE A 320 32.59 -36.11 -24.64
N ILE A 321 33.17 -35.00 -24.21
CA ILE A 321 33.02 -33.70 -24.86
C ILE A 321 34.14 -33.60 -25.90
N LYS A 322 33.77 -33.52 -27.18
CA LYS A 322 34.72 -33.33 -28.29
C LYS A 322 35.13 -31.86 -28.40
#